data_AF-A0A1M4N0B8-F1
#
_entry.id   AF-A0A1M4N0B8-F1
#
_cell.length_a   1.000
_cell.length_b   1.000
_cell.length_c   1.000
_cell.angle_alpha   90.00
_cell.angle_beta   90.00
_cell.angle_gamma   90.00
#
_symmetry.space_group_name_H-M   'P 1'
#
loop_
_entity.id
_entity.type
_entity.pdbx_description
1 polymer ?
#
loop_
_entity_poly.entity_id
_entity_poly.type
_entity_poly.pdbx_seq_one_letter_code
_entity_poly.pdbx_strand_id
1 'polypeptide(L)'
;MAEIAVFPNAADHAPQQPEQDKSAIAGIANRVGTLSVAIAEVSGDVNDTAARVQEQSERFRQIHNRALGMSEQSAVVTSAAQRALGISEEAEGRMASTSGNLSAMVADVNRLTEQVTAIAGQLDGLQAALDQVAKVSRHVAGISRQTNLLSLNASIEAARAGQHGKGFMVVAGEVKELSNQAGQATAEIGETIEQLNKELGALRANAESATALAGDISEKTSGVEGEIDAIPLTLGKVRVAQQDIVTASGTIDQSIVATQKDIDELIVNVEQSAGSLAKANDALLEVTDDAETLTALSAQLGVETYDTPYIDAVKTYAAQITEALNAAVKAGRATERDLFDDNYVQIEGTAPIQHMTRFTHLTDSILPSFQEPLLKFSDKVVFCASIDRNGYIPTHNLKFSHPQRFGDVEWNTANSRNRRIFDDRVGLAAGKSTRPFLLQAYRRDMGNGEFRMMKDVSAPIYVNGRHWGGLRLAYLCD
;
A
#
# COMPACT_ATOMS: atom_id res chain seq x y z
N MET A 1 97.87 48.71 -24.05
CA MET A 1 98.21 48.45 -22.63
C MET A 1 96.93 47.94 -21.98
N ALA A 2 96.65 46.64 -22.11
CA ALA A 2 97.09 45.59 -21.20
C ALA A 2 96.50 45.79 -19.80
N GLU A 3 95.33 45.22 -19.55
CA GLU A 3 94.98 44.74 -18.21
C GLU A 3 94.14 43.47 -18.35
N ILE A 4 94.82 42.35 -18.10
CA ILE A 4 94.29 41.00 -18.03
C ILE A 4 93.51 40.93 -16.71
N ALA A 5 92.20 40.85 -16.79
CA ALA A 5 91.36 40.58 -15.63
C ALA A 5 91.55 39.11 -15.23
N VAL A 6 92.26 38.97 -14.11
CA VAL A 6 92.46 37.80 -13.27
C VAL A 6 91.13 37.06 -13.04
N PHE A 7 91.08 35.77 -13.37
CA PHE A 7 90.10 34.84 -12.81
C PHE A 7 90.44 34.61 -11.32
N PRO A 8 89.49 34.78 -10.39
CA PRO A 8 89.54 34.08 -9.12
C PRO A 8 88.54 32.92 -9.12
N ASN A 9 89.12 31.74 -8.96
CA ASN A 9 88.66 30.65 -8.12
C ASN A 9 87.28 30.03 -8.38
N ALA A 10 87.33 28.94 -9.15
CA ALA A 10 86.50 27.77 -8.89
C ALA A 10 86.90 27.15 -7.54
N ALA A 11 86.17 27.47 -6.47
CA ALA A 11 86.12 26.69 -5.23
C ALA A 11 84.97 27.21 -4.33
N ASP A 12 83.75 26.73 -4.58
CA ASP A 12 82.79 26.29 -3.53
C ASP A 12 81.42 25.99 -4.17
N HIS A 13 81.34 24.88 -4.90
CA HIS A 13 80.07 24.19 -5.13
C HIS A 13 80.27 22.71 -4.79
N ALA A 14 80.50 22.43 -3.51
CA ALA A 14 80.18 21.15 -2.90
C ALA A 14 78.68 21.15 -2.50
N PRO A 15 78.04 19.97 -2.33
CA PRO A 15 76.71 19.69 -2.89
C PRO A 15 75.55 20.16 -1.98
N GLN A 16 74.84 21.22 -2.36
CA GLN A 16 73.53 21.56 -1.75
C GLN A 16 72.34 20.85 -2.43
N GLN A 17 72.54 20.23 -3.59
CA GLN A 17 71.51 19.52 -4.36
C GLN A 17 70.87 18.30 -3.65
N PRO A 18 71.60 17.38 -3.00
CA PRO A 18 70.99 16.17 -2.43
C PRO A 18 70.09 16.45 -1.21
N GLU A 19 70.28 17.55 -0.48
CA GLU A 19 69.40 17.96 0.63
C GLU A 19 68.13 18.65 0.10
N GLN A 20 68.23 19.48 -0.94
CA GLN A 20 67.07 20.09 -1.60
C GLN A 20 66.19 19.02 -2.28
N ASP A 21 66.79 18.02 -2.92
CA ASP A 21 66.07 16.92 -3.55
C ASP A 21 65.32 16.06 -2.51
N LYS A 22 65.95 15.76 -1.36
CA LYS A 22 65.30 15.05 -0.25
C LYS A 22 64.15 15.85 0.35
N SER A 23 64.30 17.17 0.54
CA SER A 23 63.22 18.04 1.03
C SER A 23 62.04 18.10 0.06
N ALA A 24 62.30 18.12 -1.25
CA ALA A 24 61.25 18.10 -2.27
C ALA A 24 60.51 16.76 -2.29
N ILE A 25 61.24 15.64 -2.21
CA ILE A 25 60.67 14.30 -2.12
C ILE A 25 59.85 14.15 -0.82
N ALA A 26 60.30 14.72 0.31
CA ALA A 26 59.55 14.70 1.56
C ALA A 26 58.21 15.44 1.44
N GLY A 27 58.22 16.59 0.76
CA GLY A 27 57.01 17.35 0.44
C GLY A 27 56.04 16.56 -0.45
N ILE A 28 56.55 15.83 -1.45
CA ILE A 28 55.75 14.94 -2.29
C ILE A 28 55.16 13.79 -1.47
N ALA A 29 55.97 13.12 -0.66
CA ALA A 29 55.55 11.97 0.14
C ALA A 29 54.45 12.33 1.15
N ASN A 30 54.57 13.47 1.83
CA ASN A 30 53.52 13.97 2.73
C ASN A 30 52.22 14.28 1.97
N ARG A 31 52.31 14.88 0.76
CA ARG A 31 51.13 15.14 -0.08
C ARG A 31 50.48 13.85 -0.57
N VAL A 32 51.27 12.84 -0.94
CA VAL A 32 50.77 11.50 -1.31
C VAL A 32 50.07 10.84 -0.12
N GLY A 33 50.61 10.97 1.09
CA GLY A 33 49.96 10.50 2.32
C GLY A 33 48.60 11.15 2.56
N THR A 34 48.49 12.48 2.41
CA THR A 34 47.19 13.19 2.51
C THR A 34 46.23 12.81 1.39
N LEU A 35 46.74 12.61 0.17
CA LEU A 35 45.96 12.20 -0.99
C LEU A 35 45.38 10.80 -0.78
N SER A 36 46.15 9.87 -0.23
CA SER A 36 45.70 8.50 0.06
C SER A 36 44.50 8.48 1.02
N VAL A 37 44.52 9.35 2.05
CA VAL A 37 43.40 9.49 2.98
C VAL A 37 42.16 10.06 2.28
N ALA A 38 42.33 11.13 1.50
CA ALA A 38 41.23 11.74 0.76
C ALA A 38 40.60 10.76 -0.26
N ILE A 39 41.41 9.95 -0.95
CA ILE A 39 40.91 8.91 -1.87
C ILE A 39 40.08 7.88 -1.12
N ALA A 40 40.56 7.39 0.02
CA ALA A 40 39.84 6.40 0.81
C ALA A 40 38.50 6.93 1.36
N GLU A 41 38.40 8.22 1.68
CA GLU A 41 37.14 8.87 2.04
C GLU A 41 36.17 8.90 0.85
N VAL A 42 36.64 9.40 -0.32
CA VAL A 42 35.84 9.46 -1.55
C VAL A 42 35.39 8.07 -2.01
N SER A 43 36.25 7.05 -1.90
CA SER A 43 35.87 5.65 -2.18
C SER A 43 34.74 5.16 -1.27
N GLY A 44 34.75 5.54 0.00
CA GLY A 44 33.66 5.26 0.92
C GLY A 44 32.35 5.90 0.46
N ASP A 45 32.38 7.18 0.12
CA ASP A 45 31.20 7.92 -0.36
C ASP A 45 30.65 7.39 -1.69
N VAL A 46 31.54 6.94 -2.57
CA VAL A 46 31.21 6.27 -3.83
C VAL A 46 30.47 4.96 -3.57
N ASN A 47 30.96 4.12 -2.66
CA ASN A 47 30.30 2.87 -2.30
C ASN A 47 28.94 3.11 -1.62
N ASP A 48 28.86 4.07 -0.71
CA ASP A 48 27.62 4.45 -0.04
C ASP A 48 26.59 4.95 -1.05
N THR A 49 27.03 5.72 -2.06
CA THR A 49 26.17 6.17 -3.16
C THR A 49 25.73 4.99 -4.04
N ALA A 50 26.58 4.00 -4.27
CA ALA A 50 26.26 2.84 -5.11
C ALA A 50 25.16 1.99 -4.49
N ALA A 51 25.25 1.77 -3.18
CA ALA A 51 24.20 1.08 -2.42
C ALA A 51 22.86 1.82 -2.53
N ARG A 52 22.86 3.16 -2.39
CA ARG A 52 21.64 3.98 -2.55
C ARG A 52 21.04 3.90 -3.95
N VAL A 53 21.87 3.92 -5.00
CA VAL A 53 21.44 3.81 -6.40
C VAL A 53 20.77 2.44 -6.65
N GLN A 54 21.33 1.37 -6.09
CA GLN A 54 20.73 0.03 -6.20
C GLN A 54 19.37 -0.06 -5.49
N GLU A 55 19.26 0.53 -4.30
CA GLU A 55 17.99 0.60 -3.57
C GLU A 55 16.93 1.40 -4.35
N GLN A 56 17.35 2.52 -4.96
CA GLN A 56 16.48 3.36 -5.76
C GLN A 56 15.95 2.64 -7.01
N SER A 57 16.79 1.81 -7.66
CA SER A 57 16.37 0.95 -8.78
C SER A 57 15.21 0.03 -8.39
N GLU A 58 15.33 -0.64 -7.24
CA GLU A 58 14.29 -1.54 -6.75
C GLU A 58 12.99 -0.79 -6.40
N ARG A 59 13.11 0.39 -5.77
CA ARG A 59 11.95 1.25 -5.49
C ARG A 59 11.23 1.66 -6.77
N PHE A 60 11.95 2.02 -7.83
CA PHE A 60 11.31 2.37 -9.11
C PHE A 60 10.58 1.20 -9.76
N ARG A 61 11.13 -0.02 -9.72
CA ARG A 61 10.41 -1.23 -10.18
C ARG A 61 9.11 -1.46 -9.41
N GLN A 62 9.12 -1.23 -8.10
CA GLN A 62 7.90 -1.33 -7.28
C GLN A 62 6.85 -0.29 -7.67
N ILE A 63 7.25 0.96 -7.92
CA ILE A 63 6.33 2.02 -8.38
C ILE A 63 5.76 1.66 -9.76
N HIS A 64 6.58 1.16 -10.68
CA HIS A 64 6.14 0.70 -12.00
C HIS A 64 5.03 -0.38 -11.89
N ASN A 65 5.24 -1.40 -11.06
CA ASN A 65 4.24 -2.45 -10.85
C ASN A 65 2.95 -1.93 -10.20
N ARG A 66 3.04 -0.95 -9.30
CA ARG A 66 1.86 -0.30 -8.72
C ARG A 66 1.08 0.50 -9.76
N ALA A 67 1.77 1.17 -10.68
CA ALA A 67 1.12 1.91 -11.77
C ALA A 67 0.32 0.96 -12.70
N LEU A 68 0.84 -0.23 -12.99
CA LEU A 68 0.09 -1.26 -13.72
C LEU A 68 -1.18 -1.69 -12.99
N GLY A 69 -1.09 -1.96 -11.68
CA GLY A 69 -2.27 -2.30 -10.87
C GLY A 69 -3.31 -1.18 -10.81
N MET A 70 -2.87 0.08 -10.81
CA MET A 70 -3.79 1.23 -10.87
C MET A 70 -4.55 1.29 -12.20
N SER A 71 -3.91 0.93 -13.32
CA SER A 71 -4.57 0.92 -14.64
C SER A 71 -5.70 -0.13 -14.68
N GLU A 72 -5.45 -1.31 -14.12
CA GLU A 72 -6.48 -2.35 -14.00
C GLU A 72 -7.66 -1.89 -13.14
N GLN A 73 -7.38 -1.25 -12.00
CA GLN A 73 -8.42 -0.69 -11.13
C GLN A 73 -9.25 0.40 -11.81
N SER A 74 -8.61 1.28 -12.57
CA SER A 74 -9.29 2.32 -13.36
C SER A 74 -10.23 1.73 -14.40
N ALA A 75 -9.83 0.65 -15.07
CA ALA A 75 -10.70 -0.08 -16.00
C ALA A 75 -11.94 -0.68 -15.29
N VAL A 76 -11.76 -1.23 -14.09
CA VAL A 76 -12.88 -1.75 -13.27
C VAL A 76 -13.85 -0.64 -12.89
N VAL A 77 -13.35 0.53 -12.46
CA VAL A 77 -14.17 1.70 -12.12
C VAL A 77 -14.97 2.18 -13.33
N THR A 78 -14.32 2.32 -14.48
CA THR A 78 -14.98 2.72 -15.74
C THR A 78 -16.10 1.74 -16.11
N SER A 79 -15.84 0.43 -16.04
CA SER A 79 -16.84 -0.59 -16.32
C SER A 79 -18.01 -0.54 -15.32
N ALA A 80 -17.75 -0.29 -14.03
CA ALA A 80 -18.79 -0.14 -13.03
C ALA A 80 -19.68 1.08 -13.29
N ALA A 81 -19.08 2.23 -13.67
CA ALA A 81 -19.82 3.44 -14.03
C ALA A 81 -20.72 3.21 -15.26
N GLN A 82 -20.21 2.51 -16.29
CA GLN A 82 -20.98 2.14 -17.47
C GLN A 82 -22.15 1.20 -17.18
N ARG A 83 -21.95 0.18 -16.33
CA ARG A 83 -23.06 -0.69 -15.89
C ARG A 83 -24.13 0.10 -15.15
N ALA A 84 -23.71 1.02 -14.28
CA ALA A 84 -24.61 1.85 -13.53
C ALA A 84 -25.40 2.81 -14.45
N LEU A 85 -24.81 3.29 -15.55
CA LEU A 85 -25.51 4.05 -16.59
C LEU A 85 -26.64 3.23 -17.23
N GLY A 86 -26.34 1.99 -17.65
CA GLY A 86 -27.36 1.10 -18.22
C GLY A 86 -28.53 0.83 -17.26
N ILE A 87 -28.24 0.62 -15.96
CA ILE A 87 -29.28 0.45 -14.93
C ILE A 87 -30.14 1.72 -14.79
N SER A 88 -29.53 2.90 -14.85
CA SER A 88 -30.28 4.17 -14.81
C SER A 88 -31.20 4.32 -16.02
N GLU A 89 -30.75 3.96 -17.22
CA GLU A 89 -31.57 4.00 -18.45
C GLU A 89 -32.74 3.00 -18.38
N GLU A 90 -32.51 1.78 -17.89
CA GLU A 90 -33.56 0.79 -17.67
C GLU A 90 -34.59 1.30 -16.63
N ALA A 91 -34.12 1.95 -15.56
CA ALA A 91 -34.98 2.54 -14.55
C ALA A 91 -35.84 3.69 -15.13
N GLU A 92 -35.27 4.56 -15.96
CA GLU A 92 -36.02 5.62 -16.68
C GLU A 92 -37.13 5.01 -17.55
N GLY A 93 -36.81 3.95 -18.31
CA GLY A 93 -37.80 3.24 -19.14
C GLY A 93 -38.94 2.64 -18.32
N ARG A 94 -38.63 2.01 -17.18
CA ARG A 94 -39.64 1.46 -16.26
C ARG A 94 -40.51 2.56 -15.63
N MET A 95 -39.94 3.71 -15.31
CA MET A 95 -40.68 4.85 -14.77
C MET A 95 -41.64 5.44 -15.79
N ALA A 96 -41.21 5.60 -17.05
CA ALA A 96 -42.09 6.05 -18.12
C ALA A 96 -43.30 5.10 -18.31
N SER A 97 -43.06 3.78 -18.28
CA SER A 97 -44.16 2.80 -18.34
C SER A 97 -45.08 2.86 -17.11
N THR A 98 -44.53 3.08 -15.92
CA THR A 98 -45.33 3.16 -14.69
C THR A 98 -46.20 4.41 -14.67
N SER A 99 -45.66 5.56 -15.09
CA SER A 99 -46.40 6.81 -15.28
C SER A 99 -47.57 6.62 -16.26
N GLY A 100 -47.32 5.96 -17.40
CA GLY A 100 -48.38 5.64 -18.38
C GLY A 100 -49.50 4.77 -17.79
N ASN A 101 -49.16 3.74 -17.02
CA ASN A 101 -50.14 2.88 -16.34
C ASN A 101 -50.95 3.64 -15.29
N LEU A 102 -50.30 4.56 -14.56
CA LEU A 102 -50.94 5.37 -13.53
C LEU A 102 -51.95 6.35 -14.14
N SER A 103 -51.57 7.00 -15.23
CA SER A 103 -52.47 7.87 -16.00
C SER A 103 -53.71 7.12 -16.51
N ALA A 104 -53.53 5.89 -17.00
CA ALA A 104 -54.64 5.02 -17.39
C ALA A 104 -55.54 4.66 -16.19
N MET A 105 -54.95 4.38 -15.02
CA MET A 105 -55.68 4.06 -13.80
C MET A 105 -56.54 5.25 -13.31
N VAL A 106 -56.01 6.48 -13.35
CA VAL A 106 -56.78 7.70 -13.05
C VAL A 106 -57.98 7.83 -14.01
N ALA A 107 -57.76 7.59 -15.30
CA ALA A 107 -58.84 7.64 -16.29
C ALA A 107 -59.93 6.57 -16.03
N ASP A 108 -59.53 5.35 -15.65
CA ASP A 108 -60.48 4.29 -15.30
C ASP A 108 -61.27 4.60 -14.04
N VAL A 109 -60.65 5.19 -13.02
CA VAL A 109 -61.32 5.63 -11.78
C VAL A 109 -62.32 6.75 -12.04
N ASN A 110 -61.98 7.71 -12.91
CA ASN A 110 -62.92 8.76 -13.33
C ASN A 110 -64.14 8.16 -14.04
N ARG A 111 -63.91 7.22 -14.96
CA ARG A 111 -65.00 6.51 -15.65
C ARG A 111 -65.87 5.69 -14.70
N LEU A 112 -65.27 5.03 -13.71
CA LEU A 112 -66.02 4.32 -12.66
C LEU A 112 -66.90 5.28 -11.86
N THR A 113 -66.37 6.45 -11.49
CA THR A 113 -67.09 7.49 -10.74
C THR A 113 -68.30 8.00 -11.52
N GLU A 114 -68.14 8.26 -12.82
CA GLU A 114 -69.25 8.63 -13.70
C GLU A 114 -70.34 7.54 -13.77
N GLN A 115 -69.93 6.27 -13.91
CA GLN A 115 -70.87 5.14 -13.95
C GLN A 115 -71.66 4.98 -12.65
N VAL A 116 -70.99 5.08 -11.49
CA VAL A 116 -71.65 4.99 -10.18
C VAL A 116 -72.62 6.15 -9.98
N THR A 117 -72.24 7.36 -10.40
CA THR A 117 -73.11 8.55 -10.34
C THR A 117 -74.35 8.37 -11.21
N ALA A 118 -74.20 7.79 -12.41
CA ALA A 118 -75.32 7.48 -13.29
C ALA A 118 -76.27 6.43 -12.66
N ILE A 119 -75.72 5.39 -12.02
CA ILE A 119 -76.51 4.38 -11.30
C ILE A 119 -77.29 5.02 -10.15
N ALA A 120 -76.66 5.91 -9.37
CA ALA A 120 -77.33 6.62 -8.28
C ALA A 120 -78.53 7.44 -8.80
N GLY A 121 -78.37 8.13 -9.93
CA GLY A 121 -79.48 8.85 -10.58
C GLY A 121 -80.61 7.93 -11.08
N GLN A 122 -80.29 6.74 -11.59
CA GLN A 122 -81.29 5.73 -11.96
C GLN A 122 -82.05 5.20 -10.74
N LEU A 123 -81.38 5.01 -9.60
CA LEU A 123 -82.01 4.60 -8.35
C LEU A 123 -82.97 5.67 -7.84
N ASP A 124 -82.62 6.96 -7.89
CA ASP A 124 -83.54 8.04 -7.53
C ASP A 124 -84.81 8.03 -8.41
N GLY A 125 -84.66 7.76 -9.72
CA GLY A 125 -85.79 7.60 -10.64
C GLY A 125 -86.67 6.39 -10.29
N LEU A 126 -86.06 5.27 -9.88
CA LEU A 126 -86.79 4.07 -9.45
C LEU A 126 -87.53 4.29 -8.13
N GLN A 127 -86.96 5.02 -7.16
CA GLN A 127 -87.65 5.42 -5.93
C GLN A 127 -88.93 6.20 -6.24
N ALA A 128 -88.84 7.20 -7.11
CA ALA A 128 -89.99 8.01 -7.50
C ALA A 128 -91.10 7.18 -8.17
N ALA A 129 -90.73 6.18 -8.99
CA ALA A 129 -91.68 5.25 -9.58
C ALA A 129 -92.37 4.38 -8.52
N LEU A 130 -91.62 3.82 -7.57
CA LEU A 130 -92.16 3.01 -6.46
C LEU A 130 -93.10 3.83 -5.57
N ASP A 131 -92.76 5.08 -5.26
CA ASP A 131 -93.62 5.99 -4.49
C ASP A 131 -94.95 6.26 -5.20
N GLN A 132 -94.92 6.40 -6.53
CA GLN A 132 -96.11 6.58 -7.34
C GLN A 132 -96.97 5.30 -7.36
N VAL A 133 -96.36 4.12 -7.49
CA VAL A 133 -97.07 2.83 -7.38
C VAL A 133 -97.69 2.68 -5.98
N ALA A 134 -96.98 3.06 -4.91
CA ALA A 134 -97.49 3.04 -3.54
C ALA A 134 -98.71 3.96 -3.36
N LYS A 135 -98.69 5.13 -4.00
CA LYS A 135 -99.82 6.08 -4.00
C LYS A 135 -101.03 5.49 -4.73
N VAL A 136 -100.84 4.89 -5.91
CA VAL A 136 -101.91 4.23 -6.66
C VAL A 136 -102.48 3.05 -5.88
N SER A 137 -101.63 2.18 -5.32
CA SER A 137 -102.05 1.03 -4.52
C SER A 137 -102.90 1.46 -3.31
N ARG A 138 -102.49 2.51 -2.58
CA ARG A 138 -103.28 3.09 -1.48
C ARG A 138 -104.64 3.62 -1.95
N HIS A 139 -104.71 4.22 -3.13
CA HIS A 139 -105.96 4.70 -3.71
C HIS A 139 -106.90 3.54 -4.06
N VAL A 140 -106.39 2.47 -4.70
CA VAL A 140 -107.14 1.25 -5.00
C VAL A 140 -107.63 0.58 -3.72
N ALA A 141 -106.79 0.46 -2.69
CA ALA A 141 -107.19 -0.05 -1.38
C ALA A 141 -108.33 0.79 -0.75
N GLY A 142 -108.32 2.11 -0.96
CA GLY A 142 -109.41 3.02 -0.61
C GLY A 142 -110.71 2.70 -1.35
N ILE A 143 -110.64 2.54 -2.67
CA ILE A 143 -111.78 2.15 -3.52
C ILE A 143 -112.34 0.80 -3.07
N SER A 144 -111.50 -0.22 -2.90
CA SER A 144 -111.93 -1.55 -2.45
C SER A 144 -112.65 -1.51 -1.10
N ARG A 145 -112.17 -0.70 -0.14
CA ARG A 145 -112.88 -0.50 1.14
C ARG A 145 -114.24 0.16 0.96
N GLN A 146 -114.32 1.18 0.11
CA GLN A 146 -115.59 1.87 -0.18
C GLN A 146 -116.58 0.95 -0.91
N THR A 147 -116.11 0.16 -1.88
CA THR A 147 -116.92 -0.82 -2.61
C THR A 147 -117.39 -1.94 -1.69
N ASN A 148 -116.56 -2.42 -0.78
CA ASN A 148 -116.93 -3.38 0.26
C ASN A 148 -118.05 -2.83 1.16
N LEU A 149 -117.96 -1.55 1.59
CA LEU A 149 -119.00 -0.89 2.37
C LEU A 149 -120.30 -0.70 1.57
N LEU A 150 -120.22 -0.33 0.29
CA LEU A 150 -121.37 -0.21 -0.61
C LEU A 150 -122.06 -1.56 -0.83
N SER A 151 -121.28 -2.61 -1.09
CA SER A 151 -121.78 -3.98 -1.23
C SER A 151 -122.40 -4.50 0.07
N LEU A 152 -121.83 -4.17 1.22
CA LEU A 152 -122.41 -4.51 2.52
C LEU A 152 -123.77 -3.83 2.71
N ASN A 153 -123.88 -2.54 2.42
CA ASN A 153 -125.14 -1.80 2.47
C ASN A 153 -126.17 -2.36 1.47
N ALA A 154 -125.74 -2.71 0.25
CA ALA A 154 -126.60 -3.35 -0.75
C ALA A 154 -127.07 -4.75 -0.31
N SER A 155 -126.20 -5.53 0.35
CA SER A 155 -126.55 -6.84 0.91
C SER A 155 -127.59 -6.73 2.02
N ILE A 156 -127.47 -5.70 2.88
CA ILE A 156 -128.44 -5.40 3.94
C ILE A 156 -129.81 -5.02 3.34
N GLU A 157 -129.83 -4.13 2.34
CA GLU A 157 -131.09 -3.69 1.72
C GLU A 157 -131.73 -4.80 0.87
N ALA A 158 -130.93 -5.63 0.20
CA ALA A 158 -131.39 -6.84 -0.49
C ALA A 158 -132.01 -7.86 0.49
N ALA A 159 -131.48 -7.98 1.71
CA ALA A 159 -132.09 -8.79 2.77
C ALA A 159 -133.43 -8.20 3.24
N ARG A 160 -133.53 -6.87 3.29
CA ARG A 160 -134.72 -6.12 3.68
C ARG A 160 -135.89 -6.27 2.70
N ALA A 161 -135.58 -6.41 1.41
CA ALA A 161 -136.57 -6.65 0.35
C ALA A 161 -137.13 -8.09 0.28
N GLY A 162 -136.71 -8.99 1.19
CA GLY A 162 -137.27 -10.34 1.32
C GLY A 162 -137.08 -11.21 0.06
N GLN A 163 -138.13 -11.87 -0.43
CA GLN A 163 -138.02 -12.76 -1.60
C GLN A 163 -137.63 -12.04 -2.90
N HIS A 164 -138.02 -10.77 -3.08
CA HIS A 164 -137.72 -9.99 -4.28
C HIS A 164 -136.25 -9.54 -4.36
N GLY A 165 -135.50 -9.58 -3.24
CA GLY A 165 -134.10 -9.17 -3.16
C GLY A 165 -133.06 -10.29 -3.33
N LYS A 166 -133.46 -11.55 -3.46
CA LYS A 166 -132.54 -12.71 -3.49
C LYS A 166 -131.46 -12.62 -4.59
N GLY A 167 -131.82 -12.17 -5.80
CA GLY A 167 -130.86 -12.00 -6.89
C GLY A 167 -129.83 -10.90 -6.61
N PHE A 168 -130.27 -9.78 -6.02
CA PHE A 168 -129.39 -8.68 -5.62
C PHE A 168 -128.44 -9.07 -4.47
N MET A 169 -128.87 -9.94 -3.57
CA MET A 169 -128.04 -10.43 -2.47
C MET A 169 -126.84 -11.26 -2.97
N VAL A 170 -127.04 -12.10 -3.99
CA VAL A 170 -125.95 -12.87 -4.60
C VAL A 170 -124.92 -11.94 -5.25
N VAL A 171 -125.38 -10.95 -6.03
CA VAL A 171 -124.49 -9.97 -6.67
C VAL A 171 -123.75 -9.14 -5.63
N ALA A 172 -124.43 -8.69 -4.58
CA ALA A 172 -123.81 -7.91 -3.51
C ALA A 172 -122.75 -8.74 -2.76
N GLY A 173 -123.02 -10.02 -2.49
CA GLY A 173 -122.04 -10.96 -1.93
C GLY A 173 -120.80 -11.13 -2.80
N GLU A 174 -120.99 -11.29 -4.12
CA GLU A 174 -119.87 -11.41 -5.07
C GLU A 174 -119.02 -10.14 -5.14
N VAL A 175 -119.66 -8.96 -5.16
CA VAL A 175 -118.95 -7.66 -5.12
C VAL A 175 -118.19 -7.49 -3.80
N LYS A 176 -118.71 -8.02 -2.69
CA LYS A 176 -118.03 -8.02 -1.39
C LYS A 176 -116.74 -8.82 -1.46
N GLU A 177 -116.83 -10.03 -1.99
CA GLU A 177 -115.70 -10.96 -2.10
C GLU A 177 -114.62 -10.39 -3.03
N LEU A 178 -115.00 -9.88 -4.20
CA LEU A 178 -114.09 -9.19 -5.12
C LEU A 178 -113.41 -7.97 -4.48
N SER A 179 -114.15 -7.19 -3.67
CA SER A 179 -113.59 -6.04 -2.97
C SER A 179 -112.57 -6.45 -1.90
N ASN A 180 -112.83 -7.55 -1.18
CA ASN A 180 -111.89 -8.12 -0.22
C ASN A 180 -110.64 -8.66 -0.91
N GLN A 181 -110.78 -9.42 -2.01
CA GLN A 181 -109.66 -9.91 -2.81
C GLN A 181 -108.80 -8.76 -3.36
N ALA A 182 -109.43 -7.68 -3.85
CA ALA A 182 -108.71 -6.48 -4.26
C ALA A 182 -108.01 -5.78 -3.09
N GLY A 183 -108.60 -5.79 -1.90
CA GLY A 183 -107.97 -5.31 -0.67
C GLY A 183 -106.74 -6.13 -0.26
N GLN A 184 -106.82 -7.45 -0.36
CA GLN A 184 -105.72 -8.38 -0.09
C GLN A 184 -104.57 -8.16 -1.08
N ALA A 185 -104.87 -8.11 -2.38
CA ALA A 185 -103.87 -7.89 -3.43
C ALA A 185 -103.15 -6.54 -3.27
N THR A 186 -103.88 -5.48 -2.87
CA THR A 186 -103.24 -4.18 -2.60
C THR A 186 -102.37 -4.16 -1.35
N ALA A 187 -102.67 -4.99 -0.34
CA ALA A 187 -101.82 -5.18 0.82
C ALA A 187 -100.50 -5.89 0.46
N GLU A 188 -100.57 -6.97 -0.33
CA GLU A 188 -99.38 -7.69 -0.84
C GLU A 188 -98.49 -6.78 -1.72
N ILE A 189 -99.10 -5.93 -2.55
CA ILE A 189 -98.38 -4.89 -3.31
C ILE A 189 -97.68 -3.93 -2.34
N GLY A 190 -98.33 -3.55 -1.23
CA GLY A 190 -97.75 -2.69 -0.20
C GLY A 190 -96.49 -3.30 0.43
N GLU A 191 -96.55 -4.56 0.85
CA GLU A 191 -95.40 -5.29 1.40
C GLU A 191 -94.26 -5.40 0.38
N THR A 192 -94.58 -5.70 -0.88
CA THR A 192 -93.59 -5.79 -1.97
C THR A 192 -92.87 -4.45 -2.18
N ILE A 193 -93.59 -3.34 -2.18
CA ILE A 193 -93.00 -2.00 -2.32
C ILE A 193 -92.09 -1.68 -1.12
N GLU A 194 -92.50 -2.05 0.09
CA GLU A 194 -91.69 -1.82 1.29
C GLU A 194 -90.37 -2.60 1.23
N GLN A 195 -90.40 -3.85 0.75
CA GLN A 195 -89.19 -4.64 0.51
C GLN A 195 -88.31 -4.04 -0.59
N LEU A 196 -88.89 -3.62 -1.72
CA LEU A 196 -88.14 -2.97 -2.80
C LEU A 196 -87.48 -1.66 -2.34
N ASN A 197 -88.17 -0.85 -1.52
CA ASN A 197 -87.59 0.36 -0.93
C ASN A 197 -86.37 0.05 -0.05
N LYS A 198 -86.42 -1.05 0.73
CA LYS A 198 -85.28 -1.47 1.54
C LYS A 198 -84.08 -1.91 0.68
N GLU A 199 -84.34 -2.67 -0.39
CA GLU A 199 -83.30 -3.07 -1.34
C GLU A 199 -82.70 -1.86 -2.07
N LEU A 200 -83.54 -0.88 -2.44
CA LEU A 200 -83.10 0.36 -3.06
C LEU A 200 -82.20 1.19 -2.12
N GLY A 201 -82.54 1.27 -0.84
CA GLY A 201 -81.72 1.93 0.18
C GLY A 201 -80.34 1.27 0.33
N ALA A 202 -80.27 -0.07 0.30
CA ALA A 202 -79.00 -0.79 0.31
C ALA A 202 -78.17 -0.54 -0.94
N LEU A 203 -78.80 -0.52 -2.13
CA LEU A 203 -78.11 -0.19 -3.39
C LEU A 203 -77.55 1.22 -3.40
N ARG A 204 -78.28 2.19 -2.83
CA ARG A 204 -77.82 3.58 -2.69
C ARG A 204 -76.61 3.70 -1.77
N ALA A 205 -76.65 3.05 -0.60
CA ALA A 205 -75.52 3.01 0.32
C ALA A 205 -74.27 2.38 -0.34
N ASN A 206 -74.45 1.33 -1.15
CA ASN A 206 -73.36 0.72 -1.90
C ASN A 206 -72.79 1.67 -2.98
N ALA A 207 -73.65 2.42 -3.67
CA ALA A 207 -73.21 3.42 -4.65
C ALA A 207 -72.40 4.53 -3.97
N GLU A 208 -72.87 5.07 -2.84
CA GLU A 208 -72.15 6.08 -2.05
C GLU A 208 -70.78 5.56 -1.58
N SER A 209 -70.72 4.31 -1.09
CA SER A 209 -69.46 3.68 -0.69
C SER A 209 -68.50 3.46 -1.87
N ALA A 210 -69.02 3.12 -3.06
CA ALA A 210 -68.22 2.94 -4.26
C ALA A 210 -67.63 4.27 -4.75
N THR A 211 -68.40 5.37 -4.67
CA THR A 211 -67.90 6.72 -4.97
C THR A 211 -66.80 7.14 -3.99
N ALA A 212 -66.98 6.91 -2.69
CA ALA A 212 -65.96 7.20 -1.70
C ALA A 212 -64.66 6.42 -1.97
N LEU A 213 -64.77 5.12 -2.25
CA LEU A 213 -63.62 4.28 -2.59
C LEU A 213 -62.91 4.74 -3.88
N ALA A 214 -63.66 5.14 -4.90
CA ALA A 214 -63.08 5.68 -6.12
C ALA A 214 -62.31 6.99 -5.85
N GLY A 215 -62.84 7.86 -4.98
CA GLY A 215 -62.15 9.06 -4.50
C GLY A 215 -60.82 8.74 -3.82
N ASP A 216 -60.83 7.81 -2.88
CA ASP A 216 -59.63 7.35 -2.16
C ASP A 216 -58.57 6.77 -3.11
N ILE A 217 -58.99 6.00 -4.11
CA ILE A 217 -58.08 5.45 -5.12
C ILE A 217 -57.47 6.59 -5.94
N SER A 218 -58.28 7.56 -6.38
CA SER A 218 -57.81 8.71 -7.16
C SER A 218 -56.76 9.54 -6.41
N GLU A 219 -57.03 9.86 -5.13
CA GLU A 219 -56.09 10.62 -4.28
C GLU A 219 -54.76 9.87 -4.10
N LYS A 220 -54.81 8.58 -3.76
CA LYS A 220 -53.60 7.76 -3.62
C LYS A 220 -52.82 7.64 -4.92
N THR A 221 -53.53 7.50 -6.05
CA THR A 221 -52.94 7.40 -7.38
C THR A 221 -52.21 8.70 -7.74
N SER A 222 -52.81 9.86 -7.47
CA SER A 222 -52.17 11.17 -7.68
C SER A 222 -50.95 11.38 -6.78
N GLY A 223 -50.98 10.90 -5.54
CA GLY A 223 -49.81 10.93 -4.65
C GLY A 223 -48.61 10.16 -5.21
N VAL A 224 -48.85 8.97 -5.76
CA VAL A 224 -47.81 8.15 -6.42
C VAL A 224 -47.26 8.83 -7.68
N GLU A 225 -48.11 9.56 -8.42
CA GLU A 225 -47.70 10.27 -9.64
C GLU A 225 -46.63 11.32 -9.32
N GLY A 226 -46.84 12.09 -8.24
CA GLY A 226 -45.87 13.10 -7.79
C GLY A 226 -44.53 12.49 -7.37
N GLU A 227 -44.52 11.30 -6.77
CA GLU A 227 -43.28 10.59 -6.45
C GLU A 227 -42.55 10.09 -7.70
N ILE A 228 -43.30 9.55 -8.66
CA ILE A 228 -42.74 9.07 -9.94
C ILE A 228 -42.14 10.22 -10.75
N ASP A 229 -42.76 11.40 -10.75
CA ASP A 229 -42.26 12.57 -11.47
C ASP A 229 -40.91 13.09 -10.95
N ALA A 230 -40.58 12.84 -9.68
CA ALA A 230 -39.30 13.24 -9.08
C ALA A 230 -38.13 12.30 -9.42
N ILE A 231 -38.41 11.05 -9.80
CA ILE A 231 -37.39 10.02 -10.05
C ILE A 231 -36.53 10.34 -11.29
N PRO A 232 -37.08 10.77 -12.45
CA PRO A 232 -36.29 11.15 -13.62
C PRO A 232 -35.22 12.21 -13.33
N LEU A 233 -35.54 13.22 -12.50
CA LEU A 233 -34.57 14.24 -12.11
C LEU A 233 -33.40 13.62 -11.33
N THR A 234 -33.70 12.67 -10.44
CA THR A 234 -32.70 11.97 -9.63
C THR A 234 -31.83 11.07 -10.50
N LEU A 235 -32.43 10.31 -11.42
CA LEU A 235 -31.71 9.49 -12.39
C LEU A 235 -30.83 10.34 -13.33
N GLY A 236 -31.29 11.53 -13.71
CA GLY A 236 -30.49 12.50 -14.46
C GLY A 236 -29.23 12.94 -13.70
N LYS A 237 -29.33 13.20 -12.40
CA LYS A 237 -28.15 13.52 -11.56
C LYS A 237 -27.20 12.34 -11.43
N VAL A 238 -27.74 11.13 -11.30
CA VAL A 238 -26.94 9.89 -11.26
C VAL A 238 -26.18 9.70 -12.58
N ARG A 239 -26.81 9.93 -13.73
CA ARG A 239 -26.16 9.88 -15.05
C ARG A 239 -25.01 10.88 -15.18
N VAL A 240 -25.21 12.12 -14.73
CA VAL A 240 -24.14 13.14 -14.72
C VAL A 240 -22.97 12.68 -13.86
N ALA A 241 -23.22 12.22 -12.63
CA ALA A 241 -22.18 11.72 -11.76
C ALA A 241 -21.43 10.50 -12.35
N GLN A 242 -22.14 9.61 -13.04
CA GLN A 242 -21.51 8.48 -13.72
C GLN A 242 -20.62 8.92 -14.89
N GLN A 243 -21.04 9.93 -15.66
CA GLN A 243 -20.23 10.50 -16.74
C GLN A 243 -18.97 11.21 -16.19
N ASP A 244 -19.10 11.89 -15.05
CA ASP A 244 -17.96 12.50 -14.36
C ASP A 244 -16.96 11.43 -13.90
N ILE A 245 -17.43 10.29 -13.38
CA ILE A 245 -16.58 9.15 -13.00
C ILE A 245 -15.82 8.59 -14.20
N VAL A 246 -16.49 8.40 -15.34
CA VAL A 246 -15.83 7.91 -16.58
C VAL A 246 -14.76 8.90 -17.04
N THR A 247 -15.07 10.20 -17.00
CA THR A 247 -14.13 11.27 -17.40
C THR A 247 -12.91 11.31 -16.47
N ALA A 248 -13.14 11.28 -15.15
CA ALA A 248 -12.08 11.25 -14.15
C ALA A 248 -11.19 10.01 -14.29
N SER A 249 -11.78 8.84 -14.54
CA SER A 249 -11.04 7.59 -14.76
C SER A 249 -10.14 7.70 -16.00
N GLY A 250 -10.64 8.31 -17.09
CA GLY A 250 -9.82 8.59 -18.27
C GLY A 250 -8.63 9.53 -17.99
N THR A 251 -8.81 10.55 -17.15
CA THR A 251 -7.69 11.42 -16.70
C THR A 251 -6.69 10.67 -15.82
N ILE A 252 -7.16 9.78 -14.96
CA ILE A 252 -6.31 8.90 -14.14
C ILE A 252 -5.47 7.99 -15.04
N ASP A 253 -6.06 7.37 -16.06
CA ASP A 253 -5.34 6.52 -17.02
C ASP A 253 -4.23 7.28 -17.74
N GLN A 254 -4.50 8.50 -18.21
CA GLN A 254 -3.48 9.35 -18.83
C GLN A 254 -2.34 9.67 -17.87
N SER A 255 -2.66 9.93 -16.59
CA SER A 255 -1.67 10.22 -15.55
C SER A 255 -0.83 8.98 -15.20
N ILE A 256 -1.44 7.78 -15.21
CA ILE A 256 -0.73 6.50 -15.02
C ILE A 256 0.27 6.29 -16.17
N VAL A 257 -0.16 6.47 -17.42
CA VAL A 257 0.72 6.33 -18.59
C VAL A 257 1.89 7.33 -18.54
N ALA A 258 1.63 8.58 -18.17
CA ALA A 258 2.68 9.58 -17.99
C ALA A 258 3.67 9.16 -16.88
N THR A 259 3.15 8.71 -15.73
CA THR A 259 3.97 8.24 -14.61
C THR A 259 4.82 7.03 -14.98
N GLN A 260 4.30 6.08 -15.76
CA GLN A 260 5.06 4.94 -16.25
C GLN A 260 6.24 5.38 -17.11
N LYS A 261 6.01 6.32 -18.03
CA LYS A 261 7.07 6.89 -18.87
C LYS A 261 8.15 7.58 -18.02
N ASP A 262 7.75 8.39 -17.05
CA ASP A 262 8.69 9.07 -16.15
C ASP A 262 9.54 8.05 -15.36
N ILE A 263 8.94 6.94 -14.93
CA ILE A 263 9.66 5.86 -14.23
C ILE A 263 10.64 5.14 -15.15
N ASP A 264 10.26 4.87 -16.40
CA ASP A 264 11.16 4.24 -17.37
C ASP A 264 12.40 5.13 -17.62
N GLU A 265 12.20 6.44 -17.75
CA GLU A 265 13.30 7.41 -17.86
C GLU A 265 14.18 7.43 -16.60
N LEU A 266 13.56 7.37 -15.41
CA LEU A 266 14.29 7.31 -14.14
C LEU A 266 15.11 6.02 -13.98
N ILE A 267 14.60 4.87 -14.44
CA ILE A 267 15.33 3.59 -14.43
C ILE A 267 16.59 3.70 -15.28
N VAL A 268 16.48 4.24 -16.50
CA VAL A 268 17.63 4.45 -17.39
C VAL A 268 18.68 5.37 -16.73
N ASN A 269 18.24 6.46 -16.11
CA ASN A 269 19.14 7.39 -15.41
C ASN A 269 19.85 6.75 -14.21
N VAL A 270 19.16 5.88 -13.47
CA VAL A 270 19.74 5.11 -12.36
C VAL A 270 20.78 4.11 -12.86
N GLU A 271 20.52 3.41 -13.96
CA GLU A 271 21.48 2.49 -14.58
C GLU A 271 22.73 3.23 -15.07
N GLN A 272 22.57 4.40 -15.68
CA GLN A 272 23.69 5.24 -16.08
C GLN A 272 24.50 5.74 -14.88
N SER A 273 23.82 6.11 -13.78
CA SER A 273 24.47 6.53 -12.53
C SER A 273 25.28 5.39 -11.92
N ALA A 274 24.71 4.18 -11.88
CA ALA A 274 25.43 2.98 -11.43
C ALA A 274 26.68 2.71 -12.29
N GLY A 275 26.56 2.81 -13.61
CA GLY A 275 27.71 2.64 -14.52
C GLY A 275 28.80 3.70 -14.34
N SER A 276 28.42 4.95 -14.08
CA SER A 276 29.36 6.05 -13.84
C SER A 276 30.09 5.87 -12.51
N LEU A 277 29.38 5.36 -11.51
CA LEU A 277 29.92 5.12 -10.18
C LEU A 277 30.86 3.91 -10.14
N ALA A 278 30.57 2.85 -10.90
CA ALA A 278 31.48 1.73 -11.10
C ALA A 278 32.81 2.20 -11.71
N LYS A 279 32.76 3.03 -12.76
CA LYS A 279 33.98 3.63 -13.34
C LYS A 279 34.74 4.54 -12.37
N ALA A 280 34.02 5.32 -11.57
CA ALA A 280 34.64 6.16 -10.55
C ALA A 280 35.35 5.30 -9.48
N ASN A 281 34.74 4.20 -9.06
CA ASN A 281 35.35 3.26 -8.13
C ASN A 281 36.61 2.61 -8.71
N ASP A 282 36.58 2.16 -9.96
CA ASP A 282 37.74 1.59 -10.65
C ASP A 282 38.90 2.60 -10.74
N ALA A 283 38.60 3.87 -11.11
CA ALA A 283 39.59 4.93 -11.15
C ALA A 283 40.19 5.21 -9.75
N LEU A 284 39.37 5.26 -8.70
CA LEU A 284 39.86 5.46 -7.33
C LEU A 284 40.78 4.33 -6.86
N LEU A 285 40.51 3.08 -7.27
CA LEU A 285 41.40 1.95 -6.99
C LEU A 285 42.76 2.10 -7.68
N GLU A 286 42.78 2.57 -8.93
CA GLU A 286 44.02 2.86 -9.66
C GLU A 286 44.83 3.98 -8.98
N VAL A 287 44.18 5.12 -8.63
CA VAL A 287 44.87 6.21 -7.92
C VAL A 287 45.35 5.77 -6.54
N THR A 288 44.63 4.86 -5.88
CA THR A 288 45.07 4.28 -4.60
C THR A 288 46.36 3.47 -4.77
N ASP A 289 46.44 2.60 -5.79
CA ASP A 289 47.65 1.81 -6.07
C ASP A 289 48.85 2.70 -6.43
N ASP A 290 48.62 3.76 -7.21
CA ASP A 290 49.63 4.77 -7.52
C ASP A 290 50.14 5.48 -6.26
N ALA A 291 49.23 5.88 -5.37
CA ALA A 291 49.59 6.55 -4.11
C ALA A 291 50.37 5.62 -3.16
N GLU A 292 49.96 4.36 -3.06
CA GLU A 292 50.69 3.32 -2.30
C GLU A 292 52.10 3.09 -2.90
N THR A 293 52.23 3.09 -4.23
CA THR A 293 53.51 2.92 -4.94
C THR A 293 54.44 4.12 -4.73
N LEU A 294 53.95 5.36 -4.86
CA LEU A 294 54.73 6.57 -4.63
C LEU A 294 55.21 6.68 -3.18
N THR A 295 54.39 6.24 -2.22
CA THR A 295 54.77 6.15 -0.81
C THR A 295 55.93 5.17 -0.62
N ALA A 296 55.84 3.99 -1.25
CA ALA A 296 56.91 2.99 -1.18
C ALA A 296 58.22 3.51 -1.78
N LEU A 297 58.18 4.17 -2.94
CA LEU A 297 59.35 4.77 -3.58
C LEU A 297 59.98 5.88 -2.71
N SER A 298 59.16 6.75 -2.11
CA SER A 298 59.65 7.82 -1.24
C SER A 298 60.43 7.29 -0.03
N ALA A 299 59.93 6.21 0.58
CA ALA A 299 60.63 5.55 1.67
C ALA A 299 61.92 4.84 1.23
N GLN A 300 61.96 4.25 0.02
CA GLN A 300 63.18 3.66 -0.54
C GLN A 300 64.29 4.69 -0.78
N LEU A 301 63.92 5.93 -1.10
CA LEU A 301 64.85 7.05 -1.27
C LEU A 301 65.40 7.58 0.07
N GLY A 302 65.05 6.96 1.20
CA GLY A 302 65.57 7.30 2.53
C GLY A 302 65.06 8.65 3.05
N VAL A 303 63.88 9.07 2.60
CA VAL A 303 63.26 10.33 3.02
C VAL A 303 62.37 10.08 4.22
N GLU A 304 62.65 10.79 5.31
CA GLU A 304 61.80 10.74 6.51
C GLU A 304 60.48 11.46 6.27
N THR A 305 59.40 10.76 6.61
CA THR A 305 58.01 11.22 6.50
C THR A 305 57.35 11.08 7.87
N TYR A 306 56.15 11.65 8.01
CA TYR A 306 55.33 11.44 9.22
C TYR A 306 55.10 9.95 9.54
N ASP A 307 55.01 9.10 8.51
CA ASP A 307 54.72 7.68 8.65
C ASP A 307 55.99 6.84 8.94
N THR A 308 57.20 7.40 8.74
CA THR A 308 58.48 6.68 8.88
C THR A 308 58.67 6.02 10.25
N PRO A 309 58.39 6.67 11.40
CA PRO A 309 58.51 6.03 12.71
C PRO A 309 57.62 4.78 12.85
N TYR A 310 56.42 4.81 12.27
CA TYR A 310 55.49 3.67 12.29
C TYR A 310 55.96 2.55 11.35
N ILE A 311 56.48 2.90 10.17
CA ILE A 311 57.09 1.96 9.21
C ILE A 311 58.26 1.22 9.86
N ASP A 312 59.18 1.92 10.51
CA ASP A 312 60.37 1.32 11.12
C ASP A 312 60.00 0.48 12.35
N ALA A 313 59.03 0.92 13.15
CA ALA A 313 58.50 0.13 14.27
C ALA A 313 57.93 -1.21 13.78
N VAL A 314 57.08 -1.20 12.75
CA VAL A 314 56.48 -2.44 12.21
C VAL A 314 57.52 -3.35 11.58
N LYS A 315 58.47 -2.83 10.80
CA LYS A 315 59.56 -3.65 10.24
C LYS A 315 60.39 -4.31 11.33
N THR A 316 60.72 -3.57 12.39
CA THR A 316 61.50 -4.08 13.52
C THR A 316 60.76 -5.20 14.23
N TYR A 317 59.48 -4.98 14.58
CA TYR A 317 58.69 -5.99 15.30
C TYR A 317 58.33 -7.19 14.41
N ALA A 318 58.11 -7.00 13.10
CA ALA A 318 57.90 -8.11 12.17
C ALA A 318 59.14 -9.03 12.07
N ALA A 319 60.34 -8.44 12.09
CA ALA A 319 61.59 -9.18 12.15
C ALA A 319 61.74 -9.95 13.48
N GLN A 320 61.39 -9.33 14.60
CA GLN A 320 61.41 -10.02 15.91
C GLN A 320 60.39 -11.16 16.01
N ILE A 321 59.19 -10.97 15.45
CA ILE A 321 58.18 -12.05 15.36
C ILE A 321 58.69 -13.17 14.45
N THR A 322 59.32 -12.84 13.32
CA THR A 322 59.98 -13.81 12.44
C THR A 322 61.01 -14.65 13.21
N GLU A 323 61.87 -14.02 14.00
CA GLU A 323 62.83 -14.71 14.86
C GLU A 323 62.14 -15.60 15.91
N ALA A 324 61.09 -15.11 16.55
CA ALA A 324 60.35 -15.84 17.58
C ALA A 324 59.62 -17.08 17.02
N LEU A 325 59.00 -16.97 15.85
CA LEU A 325 58.36 -18.10 15.18
C LEU A 325 59.39 -19.14 14.72
N ASN A 326 60.52 -18.70 14.16
CA ASN A 326 61.62 -19.60 13.79
C ASN A 326 62.22 -20.31 15.02
N ALA A 327 62.39 -19.59 16.13
CA ALA A 327 62.84 -20.18 17.39
C ALA A 327 61.85 -21.21 17.93
N ALA A 328 60.54 -20.96 17.83
CA ALA A 328 59.50 -21.90 18.23
C ALA A 328 59.52 -23.19 17.39
N VAL A 329 59.75 -23.08 16.07
CA VAL A 329 59.93 -24.23 15.17
C VAL A 329 61.19 -25.01 15.55
N LYS A 330 62.32 -24.30 15.76
CA LYS A 330 63.59 -24.91 16.16
C LYS A 330 63.51 -25.62 17.51
N ALA A 331 62.71 -25.09 18.44
CA ALA A 331 62.48 -25.66 19.76
C ALA A 331 61.43 -26.80 19.77
N GLY A 332 60.85 -27.15 18.61
CA GLY A 332 59.85 -28.21 18.50
C GLY A 332 58.48 -27.86 19.12
N ARG A 333 58.20 -26.57 19.38
CA ARG A 333 56.90 -26.12 19.91
C ARG A 333 55.78 -26.15 18.85
N ALA A 334 56.16 -26.11 17.57
CA ALA A 334 55.30 -26.33 16.41
C ALA A 334 56.15 -26.77 15.21
N THR A 335 55.55 -27.41 14.22
CA THR A 335 56.21 -27.66 12.94
C THR A 335 55.96 -26.51 11.97
N GLU A 336 56.81 -26.39 10.94
CA GLU A 336 56.56 -25.45 9.84
C GLU A 336 55.19 -25.70 9.18
N ARG A 337 54.79 -26.97 9.04
CA ARG A 337 53.47 -27.34 8.51
C ARG A 337 52.34 -26.79 9.37
N ASP A 338 52.50 -26.79 10.69
CA ASP A 338 51.47 -26.27 11.60
C ASP A 338 51.31 -24.76 11.45
N LEU A 339 52.40 -24.01 11.25
CA LEU A 339 52.36 -22.55 11.02
C LEU A 339 51.74 -22.15 9.68
N PHE A 340 51.68 -23.08 8.73
CA PHE A 340 51.12 -22.84 7.39
C PHE A 340 49.79 -23.57 7.16
N ASP A 341 49.15 -24.06 8.22
CA ASP A 341 47.86 -24.73 8.19
C ASP A 341 46.74 -23.76 7.83
N ASP A 342 46.16 -23.93 6.64
CA ASP A 342 45.06 -23.16 6.08
C ASP A 342 43.68 -23.78 6.35
N ASN A 343 43.63 -24.83 7.16
CA ASN A 343 42.38 -25.44 7.60
C ASN A 343 41.78 -24.67 8.79
N TYR A 344 41.07 -23.57 8.49
CA TYR A 344 40.36 -22.77 9.50
C TYR A 344 39.08 -23.48 9.97
N VAL A 345 39.12 -24.07 11.16
CA VAL A 345 37.97 -24.74 11.77
C VAL A 345 37.11 -23.71 12.49
N GLN A 346 35.85 -23.55 12.07
CA GLN A 346 34.90 -22.62 12.70
C GLN A 346 34.65 -22.98 14.17
N ILE A 347 34.53 -21.95 15.00
CA ILE A 347 34.07 -22.06 16.39
C ILE A 347 32.55 -21.89 16.38
N GLU A 348 31.83 -22.97 16.65
CA GLU A 348 30.37 -22.96 16.67
C GLU A 348 29.80 -21.93 17.67
N GLY A 349 28.68 -21.31 17.29
CA GLY A 349 27.99 -20.32 18.13
C GLY A 349 28.63 -18.93 18.17
N THR A 350 29.65 -18.66 17.35
CA THR A 350 30.27 -17.33 17.24
C THR A 350 29.63 -16.47 16.16
N ALA A 351 29.42 -15.18 16.46
CA ALA A 351 28.88 -14.17 15.56
C ALA A 351 29.48 -12.78 15.88
N PRO A 352 30.40 -12.22 15.05
CA PRO A 352 30.95 -12.79 13.80
C PRO A 352 31.71 -14.10 13.99
N ILE A 353 31.81 -14.92 12.93
CA ILE A 353 32.42 -16.25 12.99
C ILE A 353 33.92 -16.17 13.34
N GLN A 354 34.34 -16.91 14.38
CA GLN A 354 35.74 -17.13 14.73
C GLN A 354 36.21 -18.52 14.29
N HIS A 355 37.51 -18.68 14.07
CA HIS A 355 38.14 -19.91 13.59
C HIS A 355 39.39 -20.27 14.39
N MET A 356 39.70 -21.56 14.46
CA MET A 356 40.95 -22.09 14.99
C MET A 356 41.75 -22.78 13.87
N THR A 357 43.07 -22.77 14.01
CA THR A 357 44.02 -23.53 13.18
C THR A 357 45.13 -24.07 14.08
N ARG A 358 45.98 -24.97 13.58
CA ARG A 358 47.03 -25.63 14.37
C ARG A 358 47.99 -24.66 15.05
N PHE A 359 48.22 -23.48 14.47
CA PHE A 359 49.13 -22.48 15.05
C PHE A 359 48.49 -21.51 16.05
N THR A 360 47.16 -21.49 16.21
CA THR A 360 46.48 -20.46 17.02
C THR A 360 46.98 -20.43 18.47
N HIS A 361 47.18 -21.58 19.11
CA HIS A 361 47.68 -21.62 20.49
C HIS A 361 49.13 -21.14 20.62
N LEU A 362 49.95 -21.41 19.59
CA LEU A 362 51.32 -20.93 19.57
C LEU A 362 51.35 -19.41 19.47
N THR A 363 50.59 -18.85 18.53
CA THR A 363 50.51 -17.40 18.33
C THR A 363 49.88 -16.69 19.53
N ASP A 364 48.90 -17.30 20.23
CA ASP A 364 48.35 -16.78 21.49
C ASP A 364 49.43 -16.62 22.56
N SER A 365 50.47 -17.45 22.54
CA SER A 365 51.60 -17.38 23.49
C SER A 365 52.75 -16.47 23.07
N ILE A 366 52.86 -16.12 21.79
CA ILE A 366 54.01 -15.38 21.22
C ILE A 366 53.62 -13.95 20.86
N LEU A 367 52.54 -13.76 20.09
CA LEU A 367 52.22 -12.47 19.49
C LEU A 367 51.92 -11.35 20.51
N PRO A 368 51.29 -11.59 21.67
CA PRO A 368 51.02 -10.52 22.63
C PRO A 368 52.27 -9.77 23.10
N SER A 369 53.41 -10.44 23.27
CA SER A 369 54.65 -9.77 23.71
C SER A 369 55.21 -8.78 22.69
N PHE A 370 54.77 -8.86 21.43
CA PHE A 370 55.18 -7.97 20.35
C PHE A 370 54.08 -6.95 19.99
N GLN A 371 52.81 -7.39 20.00
CA GLN A 371 51.67 -6.55 19.60
C GLN A 371 51.27 -5.54 20.69
N GLU A 372 51.35 -5.90 21.97
CA GLU A 372 50.92 -5.03 23.07
C GLU A 372 51.85 -3.82 23.29
N PRO A 373 53.19 -3.94 23.21
CA PRO A 373 54.08 -2.79 23.28
C PRO A 373 53.80 -1.74 22.20
N LEU A 374 53.48 -2.16 20.98
CA LEU A 374 53.22 -1.25 19.86
C LEU A 374 51.94 -0.42 20.05
N LEU A 375 50.97 -0.87 20.85
CA LEU A 375 49.83 -0.03 21.23
C LEU A 375 50.22 1.23 22.01
N LYS A 376 51.36 1.19 22.71
CA LYS A 376 51.87 2.30 23.52
C LYS A 376 52.87 3.17 22.75
N PHE A 377 53.13 2.86 21.48
CA PHE A 377 54.08 3.58 20.65
C PHE A 377 53.64 5.03 20.40
N SER A 378 52.34 5.26 20.25
CA SER A 378 51.73 6.58 20.05
C SER A 378 50.25 6.51 20.41
N ASP A 379 49.68 7.60 20.93
CA ASP A 379 48.25 7.70 21.27
C ASP A 379 47.33 7.54 20.04
N LYS A 380 47.89 7.68 18.83
CA LYS A 380 47.17 7.46 17.57
C LYS A 380 47.05 5.98 17.20
N VAL A 381 47.84 5.09 17.80
CA VAL A 381 47.80 3.66 17.48
C VAL A 381 46.49 3.05 17.97
N VAL A 382 45.70 2.54 17.03
CA VAL A 382 44.44 1.87 17.34
C VAL A 382 44.67 0.39 17.57
N PHE A 383 45.44 -0.28 16.71
CA PHE A 383 45.78 -1.69 16.89
C PHE A 383 47.11 -2.09 16.27
N CYS A 384 47.65 -3.20 16.75
CA CYS A 384 48.70 -3.97 16.12
C CYS A 384 48.32 -5.46 16.11
N ALA A 385 48.34 -6.08 14.94
CA ALA A 385 47.95 -7.48 14.80
C ALA A 385 48.72 -8.16 13.66
N SER A 386 49.17 -9.39 13.89
CA SER A 386 49.67 -10.24 12.82
C SER A 386 48.51 -10.90 12.08
N ILE A 387 48.58 -10.87 10.76
CA ILE A 387 47.60 -11.45 9.84
C ILE A 387 48.33 -12.44 8.94
N ASP A 388 47.73 -13.59 8.64
CA ASP A 388 48.31 -14.52 7.69
C ASP A 388 47.99 -14.14 6.23
N ARG A 389 48.56 -14.88 5.27
CA ARG A 389 48.35 -14.68 3.83
C ARG A 389 46.90 -14.78 3.33
N ASN A 390 46.01 -15.34 4.15
CA ASN A 390 44.59 -15.54 3.84
C ASN A 390 43.69 -14.56 4.61
N GLY A 391 44.26 -13.57 5.30
CA GLY A 391 43.50 -12.59 6.05
C GLY A 391 43.13 -13.04 7.47
N TYR A 392 43.61 -14.19 7.94
CA TYR A 392 43.30 -14.69 9.28
C TYR A 392 44.17 -14.01 10.34
N ILE A 393 43.53 -13.39 11.32
CA ILE A 393 44.21 -12.85 12.52
C ILE A 393 44.07 -13.87 13.65
N PRO A 394 45.08 -14.71 13.93
CA PRO A 394 44.97 -15.73 14.97
C PRO A 394 44.83 -15.13 16.37
N THR A 395 45.65 -14.11 16.67
CA THR A 395 45.76 -13.48 17.98
C THR A 395 45.83 -11.97 17.77
N HIS A 396 44.81 -11.25 18.23
CA HIS A 396 44.79 -9.79 18.17
C HIS A 396 45.33 -9.20 19.48
N ASN A 397 45.45 -7.89 19.58
CA ASN A 397 45.60 -7.21 20.87
C ASN A 397 44.56 -7.66 21.91
N LEU A 398 44.92 -7.62 23.19
CA LEU A 398 44.08 -8.06 24.31
C LEU A 398 42.72 -7.34 24.35
N LYS A 399 42.71 -6.02 24.10
CA LYS A 399 41.49 -5.19 24.06
C LYS A 399 40.51 -5.56 22.94
N PHE A 400 40.95 -6.36 21.97
CA PHE A 400 40.15 -6.85 20.84
C PHE A 400 40.08 -8.38 20.82
N SER A 401 40.47 -9.04 21.91
CA SER A 401 40.48 -10.50 22.04
C SER A 401 39.58 -10.98 23.17
N HIS A 402 38.52 -10.22 23.48
CA HIS A 402 37.58 -10.64 24.50
C HIS A 402 36.76 -11.86 24.03
N PRO A 403 36.30 -12.71 24.96
CA PRO A 403 35.34 -13.76 24.63
C PRO A 403 34.04 -13.15 24.08
N GLN A 404 33.46 -13.77 23.05
CA GLN A 404 32.19 -13.31 22.50
C GLN A 404 31.05 -13.44 23.50
N ARG A 405 30.15 -12.46 23.48
CA ARG A 405 28.88 -12.44 24.20
C ARG A 405 27.79 -13.06 23.32
N PHE A 406 27.03 -13.98 23.90
CA PHE A 406 25.96 -14.66 23.18
C PHE A 406 24.87 -13.68 22.74
N GLY A 407 24.55 -13.66 21.44
CA GLY A 407 23.50 -12.82 20.85
C GLY A 407 23.86 -11.34 20.65
N ASP A 408 25.03 -10.88 21.09
CA ASP A 408 25.45 -9.48 21.02
C ASP A 408 26.46 -9.26 19.89
N VAL A 409 25.96 -9.29 18.65
CA VAL A 409 26.79 -9.20 17.43
C VAL A 409 27.55 -7.88 17.35
N GLU A 410 26.93 -6.79 17.80
CA GLU A 410 27.54 -5.45 17.78
C GLU A 410 28.76 -5.39 18.69
N TRP A 411 28.61 -5.81 19.96
CA TRP A 411 29.73 -5.85 20.89
C TRP A 411 30.82 -6.80 20.42
N ASN A 412 30.45 -7.98 19.91
CA ASN A 412 31.41 -8.97 19.39
C ASN A 412 32.21 -8.41 18.21
N THR A 413 31.55 -7.68 17.30
CA THR A 413 32.19 -7.08 16.12
C THR A 413 33.26 -6.05 16.52
N ALA A 414 33.02 -5.30 17.59
CA ALA A 414 33.96 -4.30 18.11
C ALA A 414 35.07 -4.89 18.99
N ASN A 415 34.77 -5.89 19.83
CA ASN A 415 35.65 -6.31 20.95
C ASN A 415 36.25 -7.73 20.82
N SER A 416 35.74 -8.55 19.90
CA SER A 416 36.18 -9.94 19.67
C SER A 416 36.69 -10.12 18.23
N ARG A 417 37.79 -9.41 17.90
CA ARG A 417 38.37 -9.37 16.55
C ARG A 417 39.47 -10.40 16.29
N ASN A 418 39.97 -11.07 17.33
CA ASN A 418 40.87 -12.22 17.16
C ASN A 418 40.13 -13.40 16.52
N ARG A 419 40.90 -14.32 15.92
CA ARG A 419 40.43 -15.56 15.30
C ARG A 419 39.47 -15.34 14.12
N ARG A 420 39.46 -14.15 13.53
CA ARG A 420 38.60 -13.80 12.40
C ARG A 420 39.40 -13.72 11.12
N ILE A 421 38.72 -13.96 10.01
CA ILE A 421 39.25 -13.72 8.67
C ILE A 421 38.78 -12.33 8.24
N PHE A 422 39.73 -11.51 7.81
CA PHE A 422 39.53 -10.18 7.24
C PHE A 422 39.90 -10.25 5.76
N ASP A 423 38.89 -10.48 4.93
CA ASP A 423 38.98 -10.65 3.48
C ASP A 423 38.76 -9.34 2.71
N ASP A 424 38.78 -8.20 3.42
CA ASP A 424 38.78 -6.88 2.81
C ASP A 424 40.12 -6.56 2.13
N ARG A 425 40.11 -5.54 1.24
CA ARG A 425 41.29 -5.12 0.46
C ARG A 425 42.52 -4.90 1.34
N VAL A 426 42.36 -4.24 2.49
CA VAL A 426 43.46 -3.84 3.37
C VAL A 426 43.99 -5.07 4.11
N GLY A 427 43.09 -5.90 4.65
CA GLY A 427 43.46 -7.15 5.31
C GLY A 427 44.24 -8.11 4.42
N LEU A 428 43.73 -8.39 3.22
CA LEU A 428 44.38 -9.28 2.27
C LEU A 428 45.70 -8.72 1.74
N ALA A 429 45.75 -7.43 1.42
CA ALA A 429 46.98 -6.80 0.92
C ALA A 429 48.09 -6.84 1.98
N ALA A 430 47.77 -6.54 3.23
CA ALA A 430 48.73 -6.60 4.33
C ALA A 430 49.26 -8.02 4.60
N GLY A 431 48.40 -9.05 4.49
CA GLY A 431 48.83 -10.45 4.66
C GLY A 431 49.59 -11.03 3.47
N LYS A 432 49.35 -10.53 2.25
CA LYS A 432 49.98 -11.04 1.01
C LYS A 432 51.22 -10.28 0.59
N SER A 433 51.42 -9.05 1.07
CA SER A 433 52.55 -8.21 0.68
C SER A 433 53.88 -8.81 1.12
N THR A 434 54.78 -9.03 0.16
CA THR A 434 56.19 -9.39 0.41
C THR A 434 57.12 -8.18 0.26
N ARG A 435 56.57 -6.97 0.14
CA ARG A 435 57.34 -5.72 0.08
C ARG A 435 57.95 -5.45 1.47
N PRO A 436 59.05 -4.70 1.61
CA PRO A 436 59.65 -4.38 2.91
C PRO A 436 58.66 -3.75 3.90
N PHE A 437 57.71 -2.98 3.38
CA PHE A 437 56.50 -2.55 4.07
C PHE A 437 55.40 -2.23 3.04
N LEU A 438 54.16 -2.09 3.49
CA LEU A 438 53.02 -1.58 2.74
C LEU A 438 52.25 -0.59 3.63
N LEU A 439 52.05 0.64 3.17
CA LEU A 439 51.25 1.66 3.85
C LEU A 439 49.95 1.89 3.08
N GLN A 440 48.82 1.74 3.74
CA GLN A 440 47.49 1.90 3.12
C GLN A 440 46.65 2.85 3.95
N ALA A 441 45.94 3.78 3.30
CA ALA A 441 44.88 4.54 3.95
C ALA A 441 43.53 3.86 3.70
N TYR A 442 42.69 3.80 4.72
CA TYR A 442 41.36 3.22 4.60
C TYR A 442 40.37 3.80 5.61
N ARG A 443 39.10 3.76 5.24
CA ARG A 443 37.96 4.10 6.11
C ARG A 443 37.57 2.85 6.89
N ARG A 444 37.73 2.86 8.21
CA ARG A 444 37.42 1.71 9.07
C ARG A 444 36.07 1.88 9.75
N ASP A 445 35.25 0.85 9.68
CA ASP A 445 34.08 0.70 10.56
C ASP A 445 34.52 0.33 11.99
N MET A 446 34.20 1.22 12.92
CA MET A 446 34.49 1.09 14.36
C MET A 446 33.37 0.34 15.10
N GLY A 447 32.28 0.00 14.42
CA GLY A 447 31.03 -0.46 15.01
C GLY A 447 30.03 0.69 15.16
N ASN A 448 28.73 0.36 15.25
CA ASN A 448 27.64 1.32 15.46
C ASN A 448 27.52 2.43 14.38
N GLY A 449 28.03 2.18 13.17
CA GLY A 449 28.00 3.16 12.08
C GLY A 449 29.03 4.29 12.22
N GLU A 450 29.94 4.23 13.19
CA GLU A 450 31.05 5.17 13.30
C GLU A 450 32.20 4.75 12.40
N PHE A 451 32.60 5.64 11.49
CA PHE A 451 33.76 5.43 10.62
C PHE A 451 34.89 6.38 11.00
N ARG A 452 36.12 5.85 10.98
CA ARG A 452 37.33 6.65 11.19
C ARG A 452 38.34 6.41 10.08
N MET A 453 39.01 7.48 9.66
CA MET A 453 40.12 7.39 8.73
C MET A 453 41.36 6.88 9.43
N MET A 454 41.97 5.86 8.84
CA MET A 454 43.12 5.18 9.40
C MET A 454 44.18 4.95 8.34
N LYS A 455 45.43 4.91 8.80
CA LYS A 455 46.53 4.32 8.06
C LYS A 455 46.85 2.95 8.64
N ASP A 456 47.13 1.98 7.78
CA ASP A 456 47.61 0.65 8.09
C ASP A 456 49.00 0.50 7.49
N VAL A 457 50.01 0.33 8.33
CA VAL A 457 51.35 -0.03 7.89
C VAL A 457 51.63 -1.48 8.24
N SER A 458 52.09 -2.24 7.25
CA SER A 458 52.38 -3.66 7.41
C SER A 458 53.78 -4.03 6.92
N ALA A 459 54.38 -5.04 7.54
CA ALA A 459 55.64 -5.63 7.09
C ALA A 459 55.58 -7.17 7.16
N PRO A 460 56.24 -7.87 6.21
CA PRO A 460 56.12 -9.32 6.09
C PRO A 460 56.83 -10.07 7.22
N ILE A 461 56.22 -11.18 7.63
CA ILE A 461 56.73 -12.16 8.57
C ILE A 461 57.09 -13.42 7.80
N TYR A 462 58.28 -13.95 8.06
CA TYR A 462 58.77 -15.16 7.41
C TYR A 462 59.01 -16.28 8.44
N VAL A 463 58.76 -17.51 8.03
CA VAL A 463 59.10 -18.71 8.80
C VAL A 463 59.99 -19.56 7.91
N ASN A 464 61.24 -19.80 8.33
CA ASN A 464 62.29 -20.51 7.57
C ASN A 464 62.44 -20.01 6.11
N GLY A 465 62.28 -18.69 5.89
CA GLY A 465 62.36 -18.08 4.56
C GLY A 465 61.07 -18.15 3.72
N ARG A 466 60.02 -18.82 4.20
CA ARG A 466 58.70 -18.85 3.56
C ARG A 466 57.78 -17.78 4.15
N HIS A 467 57.06 -17.05 3.30
CA HIS A 467 56.18 -15.95 3.72
C HIS A 467 54.94 -16.48 4.45
N TRP A 468 54.80 -16.12 5.73
CA TRP A 468 53.70 -16.52 6.61
C TRP A 468 52.52 -15.56 6.52
N GLY A 469 52.80 -14.27 6.56
CA GLY A 469 51.81 -13.20 6.60
C GLY A 469 52.49 -11.87 6.91
N GLY A 470 51.75 -10.92 7.47
CA GLY A 470 52.28 -9.59 7.84
C GLY A 470 51.97 -9.19 9.28
N LEU A 471 52.86 -8.41 9.89
CA LEU A 471 52.53 -7.62 11.07
C LEU A 471 51.90 -6.31 10.60
N ARG A 472 50.72 -5.97 11.10
CA ARG A 472 50.03 -4.71 10.82
C ARG A 472 50.03 -3.80 12.03
N LEU A 473 50.18 -2.51 11.80
CA LEU A 473 49.97 -1.45 12.79
C LEU A 473 49.06 -0.41 12.17
N ALA A 474 47.92 -0.18 12.78
CA ALA A 474 46.97 0.78 12.28
C ALA A 474 46.78 1.93 13.27
N TYR A 475 46.81 3.15 12.74
CA TYR A 475 46.78 4.39 13.50
C TYR A 475 45.89 5.44 12.84
N LEU A 476 45.38 6.37 13.66
CA LEU A 476 44.53 7.46 13.20
C LEU A 476 45.34 8.47 12.37
N CYS A 477 44.70 9.01 11.33
CA CYS A 477 45.29 10.06 10.48
C CYS A 477 45.36 11.42 11.19
N ASP A 478 44.45 11.64 12.15
CA ASP A 478 44.17 12.91 12.82
C ASP A 478 45.13 13.16 13.99
#